data_AF-A0A1Q8U925-F1
#
_entry.id   AF-A0A1Q8U925-F1
#
_cell.length_a   1.000
_cell.length_b   1.000
_cell.length_c   1.000
_cell.angle_alpha   90.00
_cell.angle_beta   90.00
_cell.angle_gamma   90.00
#
_symmetry.space_group_name_H-M   'P 1'
#
loop_
_entity.id
_entity.type
_entity.pdbx_description
1 polymer ?
#
loop_
_entity_poly.entity_id
_entity_poly.type
_entity_poly.pdbx_seq_one_letter_code
_entity_poly.pdbx_strand_id
1 'polypeptide(L)' 'MSIDFSATDVRTCEACWRAPVTAVRRTGGGRDLLCRACAESGCPCRVDLFPPYGIYRLHAPAGQSASPIRGDER' A
#
# COMPACT_ATOMS: atom_id res chain seq x y z
N MET A 1 22.23 -3.33 -15.09
CA MET A 1 21.59 -3.28 -13.76
C MET A 1 20.75 -4.53 -13.61
N SER A 2 21.28 -5.54 -12.93
CA SER A 2 20.51 -6.71 -12.49
C SER A 2 19.87 -6.39 -11.15
N ILE A 3 18.59 -6.69 -11.00
CA ILE A 3 17.90 -6.55 -9.72
C ILE A 3 18.09 -7.86 -8.97
N ASP A 4 18.69 -7.80 -7.79
CA ASP A 4 18.84 -8.96 -6.91
C ASP A 4 17.52 -9.25 -6.21
N PHE A 5 16.83 -10.25 -6.74
CA PHE A 5 15.57 -10.73 -6.19
C PHE A 5 15.82 -11.85 -5.18
N SER A 6 15.27 -11.71 -3.98
CA SER A 6 15.14 -12.78 -2.99
C SER A 6 14.02 -13.74 -3.38
N ALA A 7 13.90 -14.86 -2.66
CA ALA A 7 12.82 -15.82 -2.85
C ALA A 7 11.42 -15.24 -2.51
N THR A 8 11.36 -14.21 -1.66
CA THR A 8 10.10 -13.57 -1.22
C THR A 8 9.73 -12.35 -2.05
N ASP A 9 10.60 -11.92 -2.97
CA ASP A 9 10.34 -10.73 -3.78
C ASP A 9 9.31 -10.98 -4.86
N VAL A 10 8.40 -10.02 -5.02
CA VAL A 10 7.45 -10.03 -6.13
C VAL A 10 8.19 -9.73 -7.45
N ARG A 11 7.81 -10.45 -8.51
CA ARG A 11 8.37 -10.26 -9.86
C ARG A 11 7.58 -9.25 -10.70
N THR A 12 6.42 -8.86 -10.21
CA THR A 12 5.49 -7.92 -10.84
C THR A 12 5.48 -6.62 -10.05
N CYS A 13 5.45 -5.47 -10.73
CA CYS A 13 5.46 -4.14 -10.15
C CYS A 13 4.42 -3.98 -9.03
N GLU A 14 4.85 -3.53 -7.85
CA GLU A 14 4.01 -3.38 -6.65
C GLU A 14 2.98 -2.25 -6.75
N ALA A 15 3.15 -1.32 -7.69
CA ALA A 15 2.19 -0.25 -7.94
C ALA A 15 1.09 -0.66 -8.94
N CYS A 16 1.47 -1.17 -10.12
CA CYS A 16 0.50 -1.46 -11.17
C CYS A 16 0.03 -2.91 -11.23
N TRP A 17 0.75 -3.84 -10.59
CA TRP A 17 0.47 -5.28 -10.56
C TRP A 17 0.34 -5.92 -11.95
N ARG A 18 0.94 -5.30 -12.98
CA ARG A 18 0.82 -5.74 -14.38
C ARG A 18 2.16 -5.88 -15.09
N ALA A 19 3.05 -4.90 -14.94
CA ALA A 19 4.36 -4.91 -15.59
C ALA A 19 5.40 -5.64 -14.73
N PRO A 20 6.44 -6.24 -15.33
CA PRO A 20 7.55 -6.81 -14.58
C PRO A 20 8.33 -5.73 -13.83
N VAL A 21 8.99 -6.13 -12.74
CA VAL A 21 9.89 -5.26 -11.98
C VAL A 21 11.14 -4.98 -12.80
N THR A 22 11.45 -3.69 -12.96
CA THR A 22 12.65 -3.23 -13.68
C THR A 22 13.38 -2.10 -12.95
N ALA A 23 12.87 -1.68 -11.80
CA ALA A 23 13.44 -0.65 -10.95
C ALA A 23 13.23 -0.98 -9.47
N VAL A 24 14.18 -0.59 -8.63
CA VAL A 24 14.07 -0.71 -7.17
C VAL A 24 14.17 0.69 -6.59
N ARG A 25 13.18 1.09 -5.78
CA ARG A 25 13.19 2.36 -5.03
C ARG A 25 13.34 2.05 -3.55
N ARG A 26 14.33 2.62 -2.88
CA ARG A 26 14.50 2.45 -1.42
C ARG A 26 13.72 3.53 -0.68
N THR A 27 12.93 3.12 0.31
CA THR A 27 12.13 4.01 1.17
C THR A 27 12.52 3.77 2.62
N GLY A 28 12.09 4.64 3.53
CA GLY A 28 12.35 4.45 4.97
C GLY A 28 11.77 3.15 5.55
N GLY A 29 10.75 2.57 4.89
CA GLY A 29 10.12 1.31 5.28
C GLY A 29 10.66 0.07 4.58
N GLY A 30 11.61 0.20 3.64
CA GLY A 30 12.15 -0.94 2.91
C GLY A 30 12.53 -0.62 1.47
N ARG A 31 12.16 -1.51 0.54
CA ARG A 31 12.36 -1.33 -0.90
C ARG A 31 11.08 -1.60 -1.65
N ASP A 32 10.78 -0.75 -2.61
CA ASP A 32 9.66 -0.90 -3.54
C ASP A 32 10.20 -1.51 -4.83
N LEU A 33 9.54 -2.58 -5.30
CA LEU A 33 9.85 -3.27 -6.53
C LEU A 33 8.90 -2.81 -7.64
N LEU A 34 9.38 -1.95 -8.54
CA LEU A 34 8.55 -1.22 -9.50
C LEU A 34 8.96 -1.48 -10.95
N CYS A 35 8.04 -1.28 -11.87
CA CYS A 35 8.41 -1.06 -13.27
C CYS A 35 8.96 0.36 -13.45
N ARG A 36 9.72 0.58 -14.53
CA ARG A 36 10.35 1.88 -14.82
C ARG A 36 9.35 3.03 -14.81
N ALA A 37 8.20 2.86 -15.47
CA ALA A 37 7.17 3.89 -15.54
C ALA A 37 6.65 4.29 -14.15
N CYS A 38 6.32 3.32 -13.29
CA CYS A 38 5.82 3.60 -11.93
C CYS A 38 6.89 4.17 -11.00
N ALA A 39 8.15 3.80 -11.20
CA ALA A 39 9.27 4.37 -10.46
C ALA A 39 9.48 5.85 -10.83
N GLU A 40 9.49 6.18 -12.11
CA GLU A 40 9.65 7.55 -12.63
C GLU A 40 8.46 8.44 -12.28
N SER A 41 7.24 7.92 -12.28
CA SER A 41 6.03 8.67 -11.94
C SER A 41 5.79 8.82 -10.43
N GLY A 42 6.62 8.22 -9.59
CA GLY A 42 6.45 8.30 -8.14
C GLY A 42 5.19 7.58 -7.62
N CYS A 43 4.68 6.56 -8.33
CA CYS A 43 3.48 5.85 -7.88
C CYS A 43 3.71 5.16 -6.52
N PRO A 44 2.74 5.20 -5.58
CA PRO A 44 2.80 4.43 -4.35
C PRO A 44 2.57 2.94 -4.63
N CYS A 45 3.07 2.07 -3.75
CA CYS A 45 2.78 0.65 -3.82
C CYS A 45 1.30 0.44 -3.44
N ARG A 46 0.62 -0.52 -4.08
CA ARG A 46 -0.79 -0.79 -3.76
C ARG A 46 -1.01 -1.21 -2.32
N VAL A 47 -0.03 -1.87 -1.70
CA VAL A 47 -0.10 -2.27 -0.29
C VAL A 47 -0.13 -1.07 0.66
N ASP A 48 0.44 0.08 0.27
CA ASP A 48 0.35 1.31 1.06
C ASP A 48 -1.04 1.94 0.96
N LEU A 49 -1.69 1.80 -0.21
CA LEU A 49 -3.05 2.26 -0.44
C LEU A 49 -4.10 1.32 0.17
N PHE A 50 -3.80 0.03 0.21
CA PHE A 50 -4.67 -1.04 0.70
C PHE A 50 -3.84 -1.96 1.60
N PRO A 51 -3.62 -1.58 2.88
CA PRO A 51 -2.93 -2.44 3.82
C PRO A 51 -3.61 -3.82 3.86
N PRO A 52 -2.87 -4.94 3.95
CA PRO A 52 -3.45 -6.29 3.94
C PRO A 52 -4.41 -6.55 5.11
N TYR A 53 -4.42 -5.69 6.14
CA TYR A 53 -5.38 -5.67 7.24
C TYR A 53 -6.44 -4.57 7.11
N GLY A 54 -6.67 -4.09 5.88
CA GLY A 54 -7.56 -2.99 5.54
C GLY A 54 -9.03 -3.31 5.80
N ILE A 55 -9.41 -3.33 7.07
CA ILE A 55 -10.77 -2.95 7.46
C ILE A 55 -10.85 -1.45 7.19
N TYR A 56 -11.40 -1.10 6.02
CA TYR A 56 -11.73 0.27 5.68
C TYR A 56 -12.49 0.91 6.85
N ARG A 57 -12.00 2.06 7.34
CA ARG A 57 -12.61 2.92 8.39
C ARG A 57 -12.40 2.55 9.88
N LEU A 58 -11.49 1.64 10.26
CA LEU A 58 -11.21 1.39 11.68
C LEU A 58 -10.26 2.38 12.38
N HIS A 59 -9.77 3.40 11.69
CA HIS A 59 -9.14 4.53 12.39
C HIS A 59 -10.24 5.43 12.95
N ALA A 60 -10.87 5.01 14.06
CA ALA A 60 -11.45 5.97 14.97
C ALA A 60 -10.30 6.87 15.44
N PRO A 61 -10.35 8.19 15.24
CA PRO A 61 -9.36 9.07 15.85
C PRO A 61 -9.42 8.85 17.36
N ALA A 62 -8.27 8.58 17.98
CA ALA A 62 -8.13 8.38 19.42
C ALA A 62 -8.60 9.67 20.14
N GLY A 63 -9.89 9.75 20.46
CA GLY A 63 -10.52 10.95 21.02
C GLY A 63 -11.98 11.18 20.64
N GLN A 64 -12.55 10.47 19.66
CA GLN A 64 -14.00 10.60 19.41
C GLN A 64 -14.79 9.61 20.27
N SER A 65 -15.33 10.12 21.37
CA SER A 65 -16.44 9.50 22.09
C SER A 65 -17.61 9.38 21.11
N ALA A 66 -17.88 8.17 20.62
CA ALA A 66 -19.07 7.92 19.82
C ALA A 66 -20.30 8.30 20.66
N SER A 67 -21.03 9.34 20.25
CA SER A 67 -22.32 9.63 20.86
C SER A 67 -23.24 8.43 20.64
N PRO A 68 -23.97 7.97 21.66
CA PRO A 68 -24.90 6.87 21.48
C PRO A 68 -25.95 7.29 20.45
N ILE A 69 -26.09 6.49 19.40
CA ILE A 69 -27.14 6.64 18.41
C ILE A 69 -28.46 6.46 19.18
N ARG A 70 -29.15 7.56 19.49
CA ARG A 70 -30.51 7.48 20.04
C ARG A 70 -31.39 6.90 18.94
N GLY A 71 -31.83 5.66 19.14
CA GLY A 71 -32.91 5.08 18.37
C GLY A 71 -34.15 5.96 18.50
N ASP A 72 -34.73 6.30 17.37
CA ASP A 72 -36.03 6.93 17.24
C ASP A 72 -37.09 5.89 17.67
N GLU A 73 -37.64 6.04 18.88
CA GLU A 73 -38.79 5.27 19.33
C GLU A 73 -40.05 5.92 18.75
N ARG A 74 -40.66 5.26 17.77
CA ARG A 74 -42.00 5.57 17.23
C ARG A 74 -43.09 4.85 18.00
#